data_AF-A0A9D7MCP6-F1
#
_entry.id   AF-A0A9D7MCP6-F1
#
_cell.length_a   1.000
_cell.length_b   1.000
_cell.length_c   1.000
_cell.angle_alpha   90.00
_cell.angle_beta   90.00
_cell.angle_gamma   90.00
#
_symmetry.space_group_name_H-M   'P 1'
#
loop_
_entity.id
_entity.type
_entity.pdbx_description
1 polymer ?
#
loop_
_entity_poly.entity_id
_entity_poly.type
_entity_poly.pdbx_seq_one_letter_code
_entity_poly.pdbx_strand_id
1 'polypeptide(L)'
;MLRPLITTALLVLSVVSLRAQIEYATWVFGVNAAVRFTIPGGGIDSIPTVIDGPQIDVREGSMVYSYPCDKALSVYAMGETAYDAQGNVVVNGTVLSGGASSSQGGIFVRDLQKPYSLYLYITPDMTDISATQSPYYTRNKLERRGDGLWEMVERDVVLESRPGSERISATHDAAGTGFWVLTQYTDTASATIEFVAYHHTPTGIDATPVRSRISGVPIPHQAGMLKFSADGTKLAMTNVSDLVVAVYDFNTSTGVVSGRRSITLDKPRRIANMSVCYGLSFSLSDRSPTCPCEPRPPTARQRGPMSFVLQHRPLPGT
;
A
#
# COMPACT_ATOMS: atom_id res chain seq x y z
N MET A 1 -8.86 -19.62 -47.62
CA MET A 1 -8.67 -18.21 -47.21
C MET A 1 -9.23 -17.86 -45.83
N LEU A 2 -10.01 -18.73 -45.16
CA LEU A 2 -10.54 -18.45 -43.81
C LEU A 2 -9.52 -18.57 -42.64
N ARG A 3 -8.53 -19.47 -42.75
CA ARG A 3 -7.50 -19.69 -41.71
C ARG A 3 -6.63 -18.47 -41.39
N PRO A 4 -6.09 -17.71 -42.36
CA PRO A 4 -5.30 -16.51 -42.05
C PRO A 4 -6.14 -15.43 -41.36
N LEU A 5 -7.42 -15.26 -41.73
CA LEU A 5 -8.34 -14.30 -41.08
C LEU A 5 -8.60 -14.63 -39.60
N ILE A 6 -8.74 -15.90 -39.25
CA ILE A 6 -8.95 -16.33 -37.85
C ILE A 6 -7.68 -16.08 -37.02
N THR A 7 -6.49 -16.36 -37.56
CA THR A 7 -5.22 -16.04 -36.89
C THR A 7 -4.98 -14.54 -36.75
N THR A 8 -5.35 -13.73 -37.73
CA THR A 8 -5.25 -12.26 -37.64
C THR A 8 -6.25 -11.70 -36.63
N ALA A 9 -7.49 -12.22 -36.59
CA ALA A 9 -8.49 -11.84 -35.59
C ALA A 9 -8.07 -12.24 -34.16
N LEU A 10 -7.45 -13.41 -33.97
CA LEU A 10 -6.88 -13.84 -32.69
C LEU A 10 -5.65 -13.00 -32.28
N LEU A 11 -4.82 -12.56 -33.23
CA LEU A 11 -3.71 -11.64 -32.95
C LEU A 11 -4.21 -10.23 -32.58
N VAL A 12 -5.28 -9.73 -33.22
CA VAL A 12 -5.87 -8.42 -32.92
C VAL A 12 -6.65 -8.43 -31.60
N LEU A 13 -7.22 -9.57 -31.18
CA LEU A 13 -7.75 -9.74 -29.83
C LEU A 13 -6.68 -9.88 -28.73
N SER A 14 -5.41 -10.12 -29.08
CA SER A 14 -4.31 -10.19 -28.10
C SER A 14 -3.73 -8.82 -27.71
N VAL A 15 -4.24 -7.72 -28.29
CA VAL A 15 -3.78 -6.36 -28.01
C VAL A 15 -4.65 -5.64 -26.97
N VAL A 16 -5.29 -6.39 -26.06
CA VAL A 16 -5.94 -5.79 -24.90
C VAL A 16 -4.83 -5.21 -24.02
N SER A 17 -4.73 -3.88 -23.96
CA SER A 17 -3.76 -3.19 -23.13
C SER A 17 -3.99 -3.58 -21.67
N LEU A 18 -3.10 -4.41 -21.11
CA LEU A 18 -3.01 -4.66 -19.68
C LEU A 18 -2.62 -3.35 -19.01
N ARG A 19 -3.59 -2.67 -18.39
CA ARG A 19 -3.35 -1.39 -17.69
C ARG A 19 -2.94 -1.68 -16.25
N ALA A 20 -1.64 -1.57 -15.97
CA ALA A 20 -1.10 -1.70 -14.61
C ALA A 20 -1.53 -0.53 -13.70
N GLN A 21 -1.69 -0.84 -12.40
CA GLN A 21 -1.73 0.05 -11.22
C GLN A 21 -2.01 1.55 -11.45
N ILE A 22 -3.21 1.85 -11.96
CA ILE A 22 -3.66 3.22 -12.26
C ILE A 22 -3.79 4.08 -10.99
N GLU A 23 -4.13 3.47 -9.85
CA GLU A 23 -4.27 4.15 -8.54
C GLU A 23 -2.94 4.72 -8.02
N TYR A 24 -1.80 4.27 -8.58
CA TYR A 24 -0.42 4.66 -8.21
C TYR A 24 0.29 5.44 -9.31
N ALA A 25 -0.46 6.00 -10.27
CA ALA A 25 0.13 6.69 -11.43
C ALA A 25 0.73 8.06 -11.09
N THR A 26 0.52 8.55 -9.87
CA THR A 26 1.20 9.73 -9.31
C THR A 26 1.85 9.36 -7.98
N TRP A 27 3.10 9.74 -7.79
CA TRP A 27 3.82 9.60 -6.53
C TRP A 27 4.09 10.97 -5.94
N VAL A 28 3.89 11.11 -4.64
CA VAL A 28 4.15 12.32 -3.84
C VAL A 28 4.98 11.85 -2.64
N PHE A 29 6.17 12.40 -2.43
CA PHE A 29 7.11 11.90 -1.41
C PHE A 29 8.13 12.95 -0.99
N GLY A 30 8.78 12.72 0.15
CA GLY A 30 9.88 13.57 0.64
C GLY A 30 9.45 15.01 0.88
N VAL A 31 10.26 15.96 0.39
CA VAL A 31 10.02 17.40 0.53
C VAL A 31 9.60 17.98 -0.81
N ASN A 32 8.32 18.35 -0.94
CA ASN A 32 7.70 19.00 -2.09
C ASN A 32 8.00 18.30 -3.44
N ALA A 33 8.18 16.97 -3.44
CA ALA A 33 8.50 16.20 -4.63
C ALA A 33 7.30 15.37 -5.09
N ALA A 34 7.02 15.43 -6.38
CA ALA A 34 6.07 14.54 -7.01
C ALA A 34 6.41 14.24 -8.46
N VAL A 35 6.03 13.03 -8.87
CA VAL A 35 6.20 12.55 -10.23
C VAL A 35 4.94 11.86 -10.70
N ARG A 36 4.65 11.97 -12.00
CA ARG A 36 3.45 11.41 -12.63
C ARG A 36 3.85 10.56 -13.83
N PHE A 37 3.28 9.37 -13.88
CA PHE A 37 3.51 8.38 -14.93
C PHE A 37 2.44 8.42 -16.03
N THR A 38 1.37 9.20 -15.86
CA THR A 38 0.33 9.34 -16.88
C THR A 38 0.69 10.37 -17.95
N ILE A 39 0.39 10.06 -19.21
CA ILE A 39 0.52 10.99 -20.35
C ILE A 39 -0.86 11.54 -20.80
N PRO A 40 -0.90 12.69 -21.51
CA PRO A 40 -2.11 13.15 -22.18
C PRO A 40 -2.73 12.03 -23.04
N GLY A 41 -4.04 11.78 -22.88
CA GLY A 41 -4.72 10.63 -23.51
C GLY A 41 -4.79 9.37 -22.63
N GLY A 42 -4.23 9.39 -21.41
CA GLY A 42 -4.47 8.38 -20.38
C GLY A 42 -3.59 7.14 -20.44
N GLY A 43 -2.48 7.16 -21.19
CA GLY A 43 -1.45 6.12 -21.17
C GLY A 43 -0.54 6.20 -19.94
N ILE A 44 0.30 5.18 -19.73
CA ILE A 44 1.38 5.16 -18.73
C ILE A 44 2.72 5.22 -19.47
N ASP A 45 3.63 6.06 -19.00
CA ASP A 45 5.01 6.18 -19.49
C ASP A 45 5.98 5.55 -18.48
N SER A 46 7.08 4.97 -18.99
CA SER A 46 8.18 4.48 -18.15
C SER A 46 9.06 5.61 -17.63
N ILE A 47 9.01 6.78 -18.27
CA ILE A 47 9.69 8.00 -17.84
C ILE A 47 8.65 8.91 -17.19
N PRO A 48 8.69 9.11 -15.86
CA PRO A 48 7.71 9.97 -15.22
C PRO A 48 8.04 11.45 -15.47
N THR A 49 7.01 12.28 -15.49
CA THR A 49 7.12 13.74 -15.53
C THR A 49 7.09 14.29 -14.11
N VAL A 50 8.00 15.20 -13.78
CA VAL A 50 7.95 15.97 -12.52
C VAL A 50 6.72 16.89 -12.57
N ILE A 51 5.95 16.93 -11.49
CA ILE A 51 4.81 17.83 -11.35
C ILE A 51 5.04 18.80 -10.19
N ASP A 52 4.79 20.08 -10.45
CA ASP A 52 4.70 21.08 -9.39
C ASP A 52 3.38 20.87 -8.63
N GLY A 53 3.37 21.16 -7.32
CA GLY A 53 2.09 21.33 -6.61
C GLY A 53 1.91 20.68 -5.23
N PRO A 54 2.54 19.56 -4.85
CA PRO A 54 2.30 19.03 -3.52
C PRO A 54 3.15 19.78 -2.50
N GLN A 55 2.48 20.49 -1.58
CA GLN A 55 3.09 20.93 -0.33
C GLN A 55 3.10 19.72 0.60
N ILE A 56 4.27 19.08 0.74
CA ILE A 56 4.46 17.95 1.66
C ILE A 56 5.89 18.01 2.20
N ASP A 57 6.03 17.77 3.50
CA ASP A 57 7.31 17.55 4.16
C ASP A 57 7.18 16.30 5.00
N VAL A 58 7.70 15.18 4.49
CA VAL A 58 7.66 13.89 5.18
C VAL A 58 9.02 13.23 5.13
N ARG A 59 9.47 12.71 6.29
CA ARG A 59 10.78 12.07 6.43
C ARG A 59 10.81 10.69 5.80
N GLU A 60 9.74 9.92 5.99
CA GLU A 60 9.67 8.51 5.61
C GLU A 60 8.44 8.21 4.74
N GLY A 61 7.34 7.70 5.31
CA GLY A 61 6.20 7.21 4.54
C GLY A 61 5.16 8.27 4.16
N SER A 62 4.87 8.38 2.86
CA SER A 62 3.73 9.14 2.32
C SER A 62 2.60 8.21 1.85
N MET A 63 1.39 8.76 1.73
CA MET A 63 0.22 8.06 1.21
C MET A 63 -0.36 8.86 0.05
N VAL A 64 -0.70 8.18 -1.04
CA VAL A 64 -1.24 8.83 -2.24
C VAL A 64 -2.41 8.03 -2.76
N TYR A 65 -3.45 8.73 -3.19
CA TYR A 65 -4.58 8.14 -3.89
C TYR A 65 -4.84 8.91 -5.19
N SER A 66 -4.78 8.17 -6.31
CA SER A 66 -5.26 8.65 -7.61
C SER A 66 -6.61 8.00 -7.93
N TYR A 67 -7.56 8.77 -8.46
CA TYR A 67 -8.88 8.24 -8.76
C TYR A 67 -8.81 7.29 -9.97
N PRO A 68 -9.34 6.05 -9.91
CA PRO A 68 -9.10 5.04 -10.93
C PRO A 68 -9.56 5.40 -12.34
N CYS A 69 -10.63 6.20 -12.47
CA CYS A 69 -11.24 6.44 -13.79
C CYS A 69 -10.58 7.61 -14.54
N ASP A 70 -10.02 8.62 -13.86
CA ASP A 70 -9.29 9.72 -14.49
C ASP A 70 -7.76 9.64 -14.31
N LYS A 71 -7.30 8.77 -13.40
CA LYS A 71 -5.88 8.54 -13.06
C LYS A 71 -5.19 9.77 -12.44
N ALA A 72 -5.97 10.77 -12.04
CA ALA A 72 -5.46 12.00 -11.49
C ALA A 72 -5.25 11.88 -9.98
N LEU A 73 -4.22 12.55 -9.47
CA LEU A 73 -4.03 12.75 -8.03
C LEU A 73 -5.32 13.33 -7.44
N SER A 74 -5.81 12.72 -6.36
CA SER A 74 -7.05 13.14 -5.69
C SER A 74 -6.78 13.63 -4.29
N VAL A 75 -6.12 12.79 -3.49
CA VAL A 75 -5.69 13.12 -2.13
C VAL A 75 -4.34 12.50 -1.86
N TYR A 76 -3.57 13.13 -1.00
CA TYR A 76 -2.35 12.57 -0.45
C TYR A 76 -2.25 12.92 1.04
N ALA A 77 -1.41 12.20 1.77
CA ALA A 77 -1.22 12.43 3.18
C ALA A 77 0.21 12.13 3.61
N MET A 78 0.59 12.76 4.70
CA MET A 78 1.62 12.33 5.64
C MET A 78 0.91 11.90 6.93
N GLY A 79 1.59 11.16 7.82
CA GLY A 79 0.96 10.57 9.02
C GLY A 79 0.11 11.53 9.87
N GLU A 80 0.43 12.83 9.85
CA GLU A 80 -0.22 13.86 10.67
C GLU A 80 -1.16 14.79 9.88
N THR A 81 -1.10 14.79 8.54
CA THR A 81 -1.86 15.73 7.70
C THR A 81 -2.24 15.14 6.34
N ALA A 82 -3.50 15.34 5.94
CA ALA A 82 -4.02 15.03 4.61
C ALA A 82 -4.25 16.30 3.77
N TYR A 83 -3.99 16.19 2.47
CA TYR A 83 -4.06 17.27 1.49
C TYR A 83 -4.88 16.84 0.26
N ASP A 84 -5.54 17.81 -0.36
CA ASP A 84 -6.15 17.65 -1.68
C ASP A 84 -5.10 17.71 -2.81
N ALA A 85 -5.53 17.47 -4.04
CA ALA A 85 -4.65 17.47 -5.22
C ALA A 85 -4.03 18.86 -5.55
N GLN A 86 -4.53 19.94 -4.97
CA GLN A 86 -4.01 21.30 -5.12
C GLN A 86 -3.03 21.67 -3.99
N GLY A 87 -2.83 20.77 -3.03
CA GLY A 87 -1.98 20.96 -1.87
C GLY A 87 -2.62 21.75 -0.73
N ASN A 88 -3.94 21.96 -0.78
CA ASN A 88 -4.65 22.50 0.37
C ASN A 88 -4.90 21.38 1.39
N VAL A 89 -4.87 21.75 2.66
CA VAL A 89 -5.23 20.85 3.75
C VAL A 89 -6.69 20.40 3.62
N VAL A 90 -6.93 19.10 3.69
CA VAL A 90 -8.29 18.52 3.75
C VAL A 90 -9.01 19.08 4.97
N VAL A 91 -10.31 19.39 4.85
CA VAL A 91 -11.09 19.88 6.00
C VAL A 91 -11.09 18.82 7.10
N ASN A 92 -10.73 19.20 8.32
CA ASN A 92 -10.45 18.28 9.43
C ASN A 92 -9.35 17.26 9.09
N GLY A 93 -8.35 17.64 8.31
CA GLY A 93 -7.27 16.77 7.85
C GLY A 93 -5.95 16.93 8.59
N THR A 94 -5.88 17.65 9.71
CA THR A 94 -4.64 17.91 10.49
C THR A 94 -4.69 17.25 11.87
N VAL A 95 -3.50 17.15 12.48
CA VAL A 95 -3.28 16.55 13.82
C VAL A 95 -3.82 15.12 13.85
N LEU A 96 -3.57 14.38 12.77
CA LEU A 96 -3.91 12.97 12.66
C LEU A 96 -2.96 12.13 13.51
N SER A 97 -3.37 10.92 13.86
CA SER A 97 -2.68 10.09 14.85
C SER A 97 -1.29 9.56 14.49
N GLY A 98 -0.83 9.71 13.25
CA GLY A 98 0.45 9.16 12.77
C GLY A 98 1.62 10.09 13.02
N GLY A 99 2.75 9.83 12.36
CA GLY A 99 3.94 10.68 12.44
C GLY A 99 4.79 10.64 11.17
N ALA A 100 5.65 11.64 11.02
CA ALA A 100 6.51 11.79 9.84
C ALA A 100 7.58 10.70 9.70
N SER A 101 7.87 9.94 10.77
CA SER A 101 8.86 8.86 10.77
C SER A 101 8.26 7.46 10.77
N SER A 102 6.98 7.30 10.44
CA SER A 102 6.51 5.95 10.12
C SER A 102 7.09 5.50 8.77
N SER A 103 7.73 4.33 8.76
CA SER A 103 8.26 3.69 7.55
C SER A 103 7.20 3.39 6.49
N GLN A 104 5.97 3.05 6.90
CA GLN A 104 4.78 3.17 6.04
C GLN A 104 3.75 4.04 6.74
N GLY A 105 3.57 5.30 6.33
CA GLY A 105 2.67 6.24 7.01
C GLY A 105 1.20 5.78 7.10
N GLY A 106 0.78 4.87 6.22
CA GLY A 106 -0.59 4.41 6.13
C GLY A 106 -0.95 3.91 4.73
N ILE A 107 -2.25 3.82 4.46
CA ILE A 107 -2.79 3.50 3.14
C ILE A 107 -4.18 4.09 2.94
N PHE A 108 -4.45 4.58 1.72
CA PHE A 108 -5.80 4.90 1.27
C PHE A 108 -6.47 3.66 0.68
N VAL A 109 -7.75 3.47 0.99
CA VAL A 109 -8.59 2.41 0.44
C VAL A 109 -9.98 2.95 0.22
N ARG A 110 -10.66 2.51 -0.84
CA ARG A 110 -11.98 3.04 -1.18
C ARG A 110 -13.06 2.56 -0.22
N ASP A 111 -14.01 3.42 0.09
CA ASP A 111 -15.29 2.94 0.60
C ASP A 111 -16.07 2.29 -0.56
N LEU A 112 -16.43 1.02 -0.39
CA LEU A 112 -17.18 0.27 -1.40
C LEU A 112 -18.69 0.50 -1.30
N GLN A 113 -19.16 1.15 -0.22
CA GLN A 113 -20.56 1.52 -0.04
C GLN A 113 -20.92 2.84 -0.71
N LYS A 114 -19.94 3.75 -0.85
CA LYS A 114 -20.18 5.13 -1.30
C LYS A 114 -19.19 5.52 -2.40
N PRO A 115 -19.67 6.01 -3.55
CA PRO A 115 -18.78 6.63 -4.53
C PRO A 115 -18.14 7.87 -3.91
N TYR A 116 -16.88 8.15 -4.25
CA TYR A 116 -16.11 9.29 -3.74
C TYR A 116 -15.93 9.34 -2.21
N SER A 117 -15.89 8.18 -1.57
CA SER A 117 -15.47 8.06 -0.17
C SER A 117 -14.26 7.14 -0.05
N LEU A 118 -13.36 7.49 0.88
CA LEU A 118 -12.11 6.80 1.14
C LEU A 118 -11.97 6.55 2.64
N TYR A 119 -11.38 5.42 2.97
CA TYR A 119 -10.73 5.19 4.26
C TYR A 119 -9.26 5.55 4.15
N LEU A 120 -8.76 6.29 5.14
CA LEU A 120 -7.34 6.51 5.36
C LEU A 120 -6.95 5.77 6.63
N TYR A 121 -6.24 4.65 6.45
CA TYR A 121 -5.62 3.93 7.55
C TYR A 121 -4.26 4.53 7.83
N ILE A 122 -4.01 4.89 9.09
CA ILE A 122 -2.75 5.50 9.53
C ILE A 122 -2.06 4.51 10.46
N THR A 123 -0.76 4.34 10.26
CA THR A 123 0.07 3.56 11.18
C THR A 123 0.59 4.47 12.30
N PRO A 124 0.89 3.92 13.49
CA PRO A 124 1.65 4.66 14.49
C PRO A 124 3.05 5.01 13.97
N ASP A 125 3.64 6.10 14.47
CA ASP A 125 5.09 6.33 14.41
C ASP A 125 5.71 5.60 15.60
N MET A 126 6.68 4.72 15.38
CA MET A 126 7.24 3.89 16.45
C MET A 126 8.63 4.39 16.88
N THR A 127 9.06 5.54 16.37
CA THR A 127 10.39 6.11 16.61
C THR A 127 10.34 7.47 17.32
N ASP A 128 9.49 8.39 16.85
CA ASP A 128 9.43 9.78 17.32
C ASP A 128 8.04 10.14 17.91
N ILE A 129 7.50 9.28 18.77
CA ILE A 129 6.16 9.47 19.37
C ILE A 129 6.09 10.81 20.12
N SER A 130 5.24 11.70 19.62
CA SER A 130 4.88 12.97 20.29
C SER A 130 3.51 12.88 20.99
N ALA A 131 3.16 13.91 21.77
CA ALA A 131 1.92 13.93 22.57
C ALA A 131 0.62 13.87 21.73
N THR A 132 0.68 14.19 20.44
CA THR A 132 -0.48 14.15 19.53
C THR A 132 -0.58 12.85 18.75
N GLN A 133 0.40 11.95 18.88
CA GLN A 133 0.49 10.72 18.10
C GLN A 133 -0.06 9.54 18.89
N SER A 134 -0.62 8.57 18.17
CA SER A 134 -1.17 7.34 18.73
C SER A 134 -0.19 6.19 18.52
N PRO A 135 0.02 5.30 19.51
CA PRO A 135 0.76 4.05 19.31
C PRO A 135 -0.08 3.00 18.56
N TYR A 136 -1.33 3.32 18.20
CA TYR A 136 -2.28 2.41 17.58
C TYR A 136 -2.50 2.73 16.11
N TYR A 137 -2.83 1.71 15.32
CA TYR A 137 -3.42 1.93 14.00
C TYR A 137 -4.77 2.62 14.15
N THR A 138 -5.01 3.61 13.31
CA THR A 138 -6.30 4.30 13.24
C THR A 138 -6.88 4.26 11.84
N ARG A 139 -8.20 4.37 11.77
CA ARG A 139 -8.96 4.56 10.54
C ARG A 139 -9.63 5.92 10.57
N ASN A 140 -9.52 6.62 9.46
CA ASN A 140 -10.21 7.87 9.18
C ASN A 140 -11.10 7.67 7.95
N LYS A 141 -12.16 8.46 7.82
CA LYS A 141 -13.05 8.46 6.65
C LYS A 141 -13.06 9.83 6.01
N LEU A 142 -12.80 9.85 4.71
CA LEU A 142 -12.88 11.04 3.87
C LEU A 142 -14.07 10.90 2.91
N GLU A 143 -14.82 11.98 2.74
CA GLU A 143 -15.90 12.08 1.75
C GLU A 143 -15.67 13.32 0.87
N ARG A 144 -15.91 13.19 -0.43
CA ARG A 144 -15.88 14.32 -1.35
C ARG A 144 -17.21 15.06 -1.30
N ARG A 145 -17.16 16.35 -0.98
CA ARG A 145 -18.33 17.22 -0.90
C ARG A 145 -18.83 17.63 -2.29
N GLY A 146 -20.01 18.24 -2.33
CA GLY A 146 -20.63 18.71 -3.58
C GLY A 146 -19.85 19.80 -4.32
N ASP A 147 -18.99 20.55 -3.62
CA ASP A 147 -18.07 21.55 -4.19
C ASP A 147 -16.77 20.91 -4.74
N GLY A 148 -16.62 19.59 -4.62
CA GLY A 148 -15.47 18.85 -5.10
C GLY A 148 -14.30 18.76 -4.12
N LEU A 149 -14.37 19.42 -2.96
CA LEU A 149 -13.35 19.35 -1.90
C LEU A 149 -13.51 18.09 -1.04
N TRP A 150 -12.42 17.64 -0.44
CA TRP A 150 -12.44 16.53 0.51
C TRP A 150 -12.60 17.03 1.95
N GLU A 151 -13.36 16.27 2.72
CA GLU A 151 -13.54 16.48 4.15
C GLU A 151 -13.37 15.17 4.90
N MET A 152 -12.67 15.21 6.03
CA MET A 152 -12.59 14.08 6.95
C MET A 152 -13.82 14.09 7.87
N VAL A 153 -14.70 13.11 7.65
CA VAL A 153 -16.00 12.98 8.34
C VAL A 153 -15.95 12.04 9.56
N GLU A 154 -14.91 11.21 9.65
CA GLU A 154 -14.58 10.37 10.81
C GLU A 154 -13.06 10.38 10.97
N ARG A 155 -12.56 10.50 12.20
CA ARG A 155 -11.13 10.58 12.47
C ARG A 155 -10.68 9.71 13.63
N ASP A 156 -9.45 9.24 13.54
CA ASP A 156 -8.66 8.58 14.57
C ASP A 156 -9.38 7.41 15.27
N VAL A 157 -10.19 6.66 14.51
CA VAL A 157 -10.87 5.47 15.05
C VAL A 157 -9.84 4.37 15.25
N VAL A 158 -9.49 4.12 16.50
CA VAL A 158 -8.55 3.08 16.91
C VAL A 158 -9.07 1.71 16.48
N LEU A 159 -8.25 0.97 15.74
CA LEU A 159 -8.61 -0.39 15.30
C LEU A 159 -8.48 -1.41 16.41
N GLU A 160 -7.48 -1.25 17.28
CA GLU A 160 -7.22 -2.16 18.39
C GLU A 160 -6.48 -1.43 19.52
N SER A 161 -6.84 -1.70 20.76
CA SER A 161 -6.25 -1.09 21.95
C SER A 161 -4.93 -1.74 22.37
N ARG A 162 -4.03 -1.99 21.41
CA ARG A 162 -2.67 -2.47 21.66
C ARG A 162 -1.70 -1.86 20.65
N PRO A 163 -0.45 -1.54 21.05
CA PRO A 163 0.50 -0.89 20.17
C PRO A 163 0.72 -1.66 18.87
N GLY A 164 0.72 -0.92 17.76
CA GLY A 164 0.88 -1.47 16.42
C GLY A 164 2.34 -1.56 15.97
N SER A 165 2.52 -1.53 14.66
CA SER A 165 3.81 -1.33 13.99
C SER A 165 3.62 -0.36 12.82
N GLU A 166 4.71 0.07 12.20
CA GLU A 166 4.68 0.93 11.01
C GLU A 166 4.33 0.17 9.73
N ARG A 167 3.78 -1.05 9.87
CA ARG A 167 3.50 -1.95 8.75
C ARG A 167 2.02 -2.02 8.43
N ILE A 168 1.69 -1.75 7.17
CA ILE A 168 0.34 -1.89 6.66
C ILE A 168 0.37 -2.20 5.16
N SER A 169 -0.58 -3.00 4.69
CA SER A 169 -0.71 -3.30 3.26
C SER A 169 -2.15 -3.66 2.94
N ALA A 170 -2.55 -3.54 1.67
CA ALA A 170 -3.87 -3.96 1.21
C ALA A 170 -3.81 -4.75 -0.09
N THR A 171 -4.80 -5.61 -0.32
CA THR A 171 -4.95 -6.38 -1.55
C THR A 171 -6.41 -6.72 -1.82
N HIS A 172 -6.77 -6.99 -3.07
CA HIS A 172 -8.13 -7.41 -3.41
C HIS A 172 -8.48 -8.77 -2.78
N ASP A 173 -9.76 -8.95 -2.48
CA ASP A 173 -10.30 -10.27 -2.15
C ASP A 173 -10.28 -11.21 -3.38
N ALA A 174 -10.55 -12.49 -3.15
CA ALA A 174 -10.56 -13.47 -4.24
C ALA A 174 -11.64 -13.19 -5.29
N ALA A 175 -12.78 -12.61 -4.88
CA ALA A 175 -13.88 -12.27 -5.78
C ALA A 175 -13.56 -11.05 -6.67
N GLY A 176 -12.69 -10.15 -6.21
CA GLY A 176 -12.44 -8.84 -6.81
C GLY A 176 -13.54 -7.82 -6.52
N THR A 177 -14.40 -8.08 -5.53
CA THR A 177 -15.50 -7.22 -5.10
C THR A 177 -15.20 -6.48 -3.81
N GLY A 178 -14.14 -6.90 -3.11
CA GLY A 178 -13.69 -6.38 -1.84
C GLY A 178 -12.17 -6.23 -1.80
N PHE A 179 -11.67 -5.89 -0.63
CA PHE A 179 -10.25 -5.89 -0.35
C PHE A 179 -9.97 -6.19 1.13
N TRP A 180 -8.77 -6.69 1.38
CA TRP A 180 -8.22 -6.92 2.70
C TRP A 180 -7.26 -5.78 3.03
N VAL A 181 -7.41 -5.18 4.22
CA VAL A 181 -6.41 -4.30 4.83
C VAL A 181 -5.73 -5.09 5.94
N LEU A 182 -4.41 -5.22 5.87
CA LEU A 182 -3.62 -6.06 6.76
C LEU A 182 -2.70 -5.20 7.62
N THR A 183 -2.84 -5.33 8.94
CA THR A 183 -1.92 -4.74 9.93
C THR A 183 -1.08 -5.83 10.60
N GLN A 184 0.02 -5.44 11.23
CA GLN A 184 0.95 -6.36 11.89
C GLN A 184 1.24 -5.91 13.33
N TYR A 185 1.14 -6.86 14.26
CA TYR A 185 1.44 -6.67 15.67
C TYR A 185 2.55 -7.62 16.09
N THR A 186 3.42 -7.14 16.97
CA THR A 186 4.55 -7.92 17.51
C THR A 186 4.34 -8.17 18.99
N ASP A 187 4.37 -9.44 19.39
CA ASP A 187 4.54 -9.85 20.77
C ASP A 187 6.00 -10.26 20.99
N THR A 188 6.74 -9.40 21.66
CA THR A 188 8.17 -9.62 21.96
C THR A 188 8.38 -10.67 23.03
N ALA A 189 7.44 -10.86 23.95
CA ALA A 189 7.56 -11.83 25.04
C ALA A 189 7.42 -13.27 24.52
N SER A 190 6.51 -13.50 23.58
CA SER A 190 6.30 -14.83 22.97
C SER A 190 6.98 -15.01 21.61
N ALA A 191 7.80 -14.04 21.18
CA ALA A 191 8.44 -14.02 19.86
C ALA A 191 7.47 -14.39 18.72
N THR A 192 6.27 -13.79 18.77
CA THR A 192 5.17 -14.09 17.85
C THR A 192 4.75 -12.83 17.11
N ILE A 193 4.49 -12.98 15.82
CA ILE A 193 3.82 -11.96 15.03
C ILE A 193 2.37 -12.34 14.85
N GLU A 194 1.50 -11.34 14.89
CA GLU A 194 0.12 -11.49 14.53
C GLU A 194 -0.22 -10.55 13.37
N PHE A 195 -0.78 -11.12 12.32
CA PHE A 195 -1.40 -10.37 11.24
C PHE A 195 -2.90 -10.28 11.48
N VAL A 196 -3.47 -9.08 11.33
CA VAL A 196 -4.90 -8.83 11.50
C VAL A 196 -5.44 -8.27 10.19
N ALA A 197 -6.31 -9.04 9.53
CA ALA A 197 -6.87 -8.73 8.22
C ALA A 197 -8.30 -8.23 8.37
N TYR A 198 -8.54 -6.97 8.02
CA TYR A 198 -9.85 -6.33 7.97
C TYR A 198 -10.43 -6.45 6.56
N HIS A 199 -11.60 -7.07 6.45
CA HIS A 199 -12.26 -7.27 5.16
C HIS A 199 -13.19 -6.09 4.86
N HIS A 200 -12.97 -5.44 3.73
CA HIS A 200 -13.89 -4.45 3.20
C HIS A 200 -14.71 -5.06 2.08
N THR A 201 -16.02 -4.94 2.22
CA THR A 201 -17.02 -5.44 1.28
C THR A 201 -17.94 -4.30 0.84
N PRO A 202 -18.73 -4.48 -0.23
CA PRO A 202 -19.79 -3.54 -0.59
C PRO A 202 -20.84 -3.34 0.52
N THR A 203 -20.91 -4.22 1.51
CA THR A 203 -21.79 -4.09 2.68
C THR A 203 -21.12 -3.43 3.89
N GLY A 204 -19.82 -3.08 3.82
CA GLY A 204 -19.07 -2.43 4.88
C GLY A 204 -17.82 -3.19 5.30
N ILE A 205 -17.27 -2.85 6.46
CA ILE A 205 -16.12 -3.53 7.05
C ILE A 205 -16.63 -4.66 7.96
N ASP A 206 -16.12 -5.88 7.78
CA ASP A 206 -16.48 -7.01 8.63
C ASP A 206 -16.12 -6.72 10.09
N ALA A 207 -17.08 -6.92 11.00
CA ALA A 207 -16.91 -6.57 12.42
C ALA A 207 -15.84 -7.40 13.14
N THR A 208 -15.51 -8.58 12.62
CA THR A 208 -14.48 -9.46 13.18
C THR A 208 -13.36 -9.65 12.16
N PRO A 209 -12.15 -9.10 12.40
CA PRO A 209 -11.03 -9.32 11.51
C PRO A 209 -10.48 -10.74 11.62
N VAL A 210 -9.84 -11.20 10.55
CA VAL A 210 -9.18 -12.52 10.52
C VAL A 210 -7.78 -12.37 11.11
N ARG A 211 -7.42 -13.26 12.04
CA ARG A 211 -6.16 -13.20 12.79
C ARG A 211 -5.30 -14.40 12.47
N SER A 212 -4.02 -14.15 12.18
CA SER A 212 -3.04 -15.18 11.88
C SER A 212 -1.80 -14.98 12.74
N ARG A 213 -1.55 -15.90 13.68
CA ARG A 213 -0.37 -15.90 14.56
C ARG A 213 0.72 -16.79 13.99
N ILE A 214 1.91 -16.25 13.86
CA ILE A 214 3.10 -16.97 13.39
C ILE A 214 4.20 -16.79 14.42
N SER A 215 4.63 -17.88 15.05
CA SER A 215 5.73 -17.85 16.01
C SER A 215 7.09 -18.02 15.33
N GLY A 216 8.15 -17.53 15.99
CA GLY A 216 9.54 -17.79 15.62
C GLY A 216 10.37 -16.53 15.38
N VAL A 217 11.69 -16.69 15.45
CA VAL A 217 12.70 -15.64 15.29
C VAL A 217 12.93 -15.24 13.81
N PRO A 218 13.49 -14.05 13.51
CA PRO A 218 13.86 -12.97 14.44
C PRO A 218 12.66 -12.14 14.93
N ILE A 219 12.83 -11.54 16.11
CA ILE A 219 11.85 -10.65 16.73
C ILE A 219 11.74 -9.38 15.86
N PRO A 220 10.55 -9.05 15.34
CA PRO A 220 10.40 -7.92 14.43
C PRO A 220 10.68 -6.59 15.12
N HIS A 221 11.47 -5.76 14.45
CA HIS A 221 11.49 -4.32 14.71
C HIS A 221 10.11 -3.73 14.40
N GLN A 222 9.67 -2.69 15.12
CA GLN A 222 8.37 -2.07 14.90
C GLN A 222 8.31 -1.24 13.59
N ALA A 223 9.46 -0.90 13.02
CA ALA A 223 9.61 -0.30 11.68
C ALA A 223 10.04 -1.32 10.61
N GLY A 224 9.56 -1.14 9.38
CA GLY A 224 9.86 -1.93 8.19
C GLY A 224 8.73 -1.85 7.17
N MET A 225 8.78 -2.66 6.11
CA MET A 225 7.71 -2.68 5.11
C MET A 225 6.93 -3.99 5.12
N LEU A 226 5.66 -3.89 4.76
CA LEU A 226 4.76 -4.98 4.44
C LEU A 226 4.16 -4.72 3.07
N LYS A 227 4.20 -5.73 2.18
CA LYS A 227 3.63 -5.59 0.84
C LYS A 227 3.04 -6.90 0.35
N PHE A 228 1.93 -6.83 -0.35
CA PHE A 228 1.39 -7.97 -1.11
C PHE A 228 2.06 -8.08 -2.49
N SER A 229 2.12 -9.30 -3.02
CA SER A 229 2.30 -9.52 -4.46
C SER A 229 1.12 -8.95 -5.24
N ALA A 230 1.31 -8.68 -6.53
CA ALA A 230 0.28 -8.12 -7.40
C ALA A 230 -1.02 -8.95 -7.42
N ASP A 231 -0.92 -10.28 -7.28
CA ASP A 231 -2.08 -11.17 -7.23
C ASP A 231 -2.66 -11.38 -5.83
N GLY A 232 -2.07 -10.77 -4.81
CA GLY A 232 -2.46 -10.86 -3.40
C GLY A 232 -2.08 -12.17 -2.71
N THR A 233 -1.52 -13.16 -3.40
CA THR A 233 -1.33 -14.51 -2.82
C THR A 233 -0.06 -14.65 -1.98
N LYS A 234 0.84 -13.66 -2.05
CA LYS A 234 2.07 -13.58 -1.27
C LYS A 234 2.11 -12.27 -0.50
N LEU A 235 2.74 -12.34 0.66
CA LEU A 235 3.00 -11.20 1.51
C LEU A 235 4.48 -11.21 1.86
N ALA A 236 5.20 -10.11 1.64
CA ALA A 236 6.58 -9.97 2.07
C ALA A 236 6.68 -8.89 3.15
N MET A 237 7.57 -9.13 4.10
CA MET A 237 7.83 -8.28 5.24
C MET A 237 9.33 -8.08 5.42
N THR A 238 9.76 -6.84 5.61
CA THR A 238 11.11 -6.49 6.06
C THR A 238 11.09 -5.97 7.48
N ASN A 239 12.24 -6.10 8.14
CA ASN A 239 12.55 -5.43 9.39
C ASN A 239 13.68 -4.45 9.13
N VAL A 240 13.54 -3.23 9.64
CA VAL A 240 14.68 -2.31 9.72
C VAL A 240 15.79 -3.01 10.52
N SER A 241 17.03 -2.87 10.04
CA SER A 241 18.23 -3.48 10.64
C SER A 241 18.36 -5.00 10.54
N ASP A 242 17.57 -5.65 9.69
CA ASP A 242 17.72 -7.06 9.35
C ASP A 242 18.14 -7.25 7.88
N LEU A 243 18.78 -8.39 7.59
CA LEU A 243 19.10 -8.88 6.25
C LEU A 243 18.14 -10.00 5.81
N VAL A 244 17.06 -10.22 6.57
CA VAL A 244 16.05 -11.22 6.27
C VAL A 244 14.78 -10.56 5.73
N VAL A 245 14.31 -11.07 4.59
CA VAL A 245 12.95 -10.83 4.09
C VAL A 245 12.10 -12.03 4.46
N ALA A 246 11.04 -11.82 5.24
CA ALA A 246 10.06 -12.87 5.53
C ALA A 246 8.96 -12.85 4.46
N VAL A 247 8.65 -14.02 3.89
CA VAL A 247 7.62 -14.21 2.87
C VAL A 247 6.58 -15.19 3.38
N TYR A 248 5.30 -14.84 3.21
CA TYR A 248 4.15 -15.61 3.67
C TYR A 248 3.21 -15.90 2.48
N ASP A 249 2.41 -16.95 2.65
CA ASP A 249 1.25 -17.23 1.82
C ASP A 249 0.04 -16.47 2.38
N PHE A 250 -0.75 -15.84 1.51
CA PHE A 250 -2.02 -15.21 1.89
C PHE A 250 -3.17 -15.82 1.10
N ASN A 251 -4.22 -16.24 1.82
CA ASN A 251 -5.45 -16.72 1.21
C ASN A 251 -6.42 -15.55 1.01
N THR A 252 -6.49 -15.01 -0.20
CA THR A 252 -7.38 -13.89 -0.55
C THR A 252 -8.87 -14.19 -0.40
N SER A 253 -9.26 -15.46 -0.23
CA SER A 253 -10.66 -15.85 0.03
C SER A 253 -11.01 -15.80 1.52
N THR A 254 -10.02 -15.96 2.41
CA THR A 254 -10.26 -16.11 3.85
C THR A 254 -9.51 -15.11 4.72
N GLY A 255 -8.60 -14.31 4.17
CA GLY A 255 -7.78 -13.37 4.93
C GLY A 255 -6.66 -14.01 5.77
N VAL A 256 -6.43 -15.33 5.64
CA VAL A 256 -5.45 -16.06 6.45
C VAL A 256 -4.03 -15.90 5.90
N VAL A 257 -3.09 -15.55 6.77
CA VAL A 257 -1.64 -15.53 6.51
C VAL A 257 -1.02 -16.83 7.05
N SER A 258 -0.14 -17.47 6.27
CA SER A 258 0.49 -18.74 6.65
C SER A 258 1.84 -18.95 5.96
N GLY A 259 2.49 -20.10 6.21
CA GLY A 259 3.62 -20.56 5.39
C GLY A 259 4.84 -19.64 5.38
N ARG A 260 5.28 -19.19 6.56
CA ARG A 260 6.47 -18.33 6.69
C ARG A 260 7.70 -18.98 6.04
N ARG A 261 8.38 -18.21 5.20
CA ARG A 261 9.67 -18.52 4.58
C ARG A 261 10.59 -17.32 4.79
N SER A 262 11.89 -17.56 4.94
CA SER A 262 12.87 -16.50 5.14
C SER A 262 13.86 -16.50 3.97
N ILE A 263 14.12 -15.33 3.43
CA ILE A 263 15.18 -15.09 2.44
C ILE A 263 16.24 -14.25 3.12
N THR A 264 17.41 -14.85 3.37
CA THR A 264 18.57 -14.13 3.88
C THR A 264 19.33 -13.51 2.72
N LEU A 265 19.61 -12.22 2.83
CA LEU A 265 20.35 -11.46 1.84
C LEU A 265 21.83 -11.42 2.19
N ASP A 266 22.66 -11.44 1.15
CA ASP A 266 24.08 -11.18 1.30
C ASP A 266 24.31 -9.71 1.66
N LYS A 267 25.28 -9.45 2.54
CA LYS A 267 25.74 -8.08 2.79
C LYS A 267 26.23 -7.47 1.48
N PRO A 268 25.81 -6.24 1.13
CA PRO A 268 26.33 -5.56 -0.04
C PRO A 268 27.85 -5.45 0.06
N ARG A 269 28.58 -6.21 -0.78
CA ARG A 269 30.04 -6.14 -0.88
C ARG A 269 30.40 -4.78 -1.48
N ARG A 270 30.59 -3.75 -0.66
CA ARG A 270 31.39 -2.52 -0.90
C ARG A 270 31.06 -1.31 -0.01
N ILE A 271 30.05 -1.36 0.86
CA ILE A 271 29.71 -0.20 1.70
C ILE A 271 29.82 -0.58 3.18
N ALA A 272 30.88 -0.10 3.83
CA ALA A 272 30.96 -0.13 5.29
C ALA A 272 29.73 0.62 5.85
N ASN A 273 29.05 0.04 6.84
CA ASN A 273 27.88 0.62 7.52
C ASN A 273 26.55 0.62 6.75
N MET A 274 26.40 -0.13 5.65
CA MET A 274 25.09 -0.36 5.01
C MET A 274 24.54 -1.74 5.39
N SER A 275 23.52 -1.80 6.26
CA SER A 275 23.02 -3.09 6.79
C SER A 275 21.53 -3.07 7.14
N VAL A 276 20.66 -2.46 6.34
CA VAL A 276 19.22 -2.47 6.65
C VAL A 276 18.36 -2.70 5.40
N CYS A 277 17.47 -3.70 5.45
CA CYS A 277 16.36 -3.81 4.50
C CYS A 277 15.25 -2.86 4.94
N TYR A 278 15.22 -1.67 4.36
CA TYR A 278 14.24 -0.66 4.75
C TYR A 278 12.97 -0.83 3.91
N GLY A 279 13.09 -0.69 2.58
CA GLY A 279 11.97 -0.82 1.64
C GLY A 279 11.91 -2.17 0.92
N LEU A 280 10.73 -2.57 0.45
CA LEU A 280 10.54 -3.74 -0.41
C LEU A 280 9.47 -3.50 -1.49
N SER A 281 9.67 -4.07 -2.68
CA SER A 281 8.64 -4.15 -3.72
C SER A 281 8.69 -5.48 -4.46
N PHE A 282 7.52 -5.99 -4.86
CA PHE A 282 7.42 -7.13 -5.78
C PHE A 282 7.55 -6.63 -7.22
N SER A 283 8.23 -7.41 -8.08
CA SER A 283 8.10 -7.26 -9.52
C SER A 283 6.64 -7.44 -9.94
N LEU A 284 6.22 -6.66 -10.94
CA LEU A 284 4.93 -6.86 -11.57
C LEU A 284 4.97 -8.18 -12.35
N SER A 285 4.01 -9.06 -12.09
CA SER A 285 3.60 -10.11 -13.02
C SER A 285 2.21 -9.73 -13.55
N ASP A 286 1.83 -10.22 -14.74
CA ASP A 286 0.77 -9.73 -15.65
C ASP A 286 -0.67 -9.63 -15.12
N ARG A 287 -0.90 -9.62 -13.80
CA ARG A 287 -2.22 -9.42 -13.19
C ARG A 287 -2.42 -7.94 -12.87
N SER A 288 -2.94 -7.20 -13.84
CA SER A 288 -3.48 -5.86 -13.61
C SER A 288 -4.92 -5.95 -13.04
N PRO A 289 -5.24 -5.24 -11.95
CA PRO A 289 -6.63 -5.03 -11.57
C PRO A 289 -7.32 -4.15 -12.63
N THR A 290 -8.51 -4.55 -13.04
CA THR A 290 -9.33 -3.78 -13.99
C THR A 290 -9.91 -2.53 -13.35
N CYS A 291 -10.01 -1.45 -14.12
CA CYS A 291 -10.73 -0.25 -13.70
C CYS A 291 -12.20 -0.61 -13.41
N PRO A 292 -12.80 -0.19 -12.27
CA PRO A 292 -14.20 -0.46 -11.97
C PRO A 292 -15.19 0.21 -12.95
N CYS A 293 -14.69 1.10 -13.81
CA CYS A 293 -15.45 1.69 -14.91
C CYS A 293 -15.50 0.79 -16.17
N GLU A 294 -14.88 -0.40 -16.19
CA GLU A 294 -14.86 -1.33 -17.34
C GLU A 294 -15.25 -2.79 -16.96
N PRO A 295 -15.92 -3.55 -17.86
CA PRO A 295 -16.24 -4.96 -17.63
C PRO A 295 -14.98 -5.84 -17.52
N ARG A 296 -14.99 -6.80 -16.59
CA ARG A 296 -13.88 -7.73 -16.35
C ARG A 296 -13.67 -8.67 -17.56
N PRO A 297 -12.51 -8.66 -18.24
CA PRO A 297 -12.19 -9.70 -19.20
C PRO A 297 -11.74 -10.99 -18.48
N PRO A 298 -12.01 -12.17 -19.05
CA PRO A 298 -11.57 -13.44 -18.49
C PRO A 298 -10.04 -13.55 -18.60
N THR A 299 -9.31 -13.56 -17.48
CA THR A 299 -7.83 -13.70 -17.49
C THR A 299 -7.37 -15.07 -17.01
N ALA A 300 -6.48 -15.68 -17.80
CA ALA A 300 -5.75 -16.90 -17.49
C ALA A 300 -4.61 -16.63 -16.50
N ARG A 301 -4.35 -17.58 -15.61
CA ARG A 301 -3.28 -17.52 -14.59
C ARG A 301 -1.91 -17.79 -15.24
N GLN A 302 -1.01 -16.81 -15.27
CA GLN A 302 0.43 -17.08 -15.43
C GLN A 302 1.19 -16.55 -14.22
N ARG A 303 2.03 -17.42 -13.62
CA ARG A 303 2.93 -17.08 -12.52
C ARG A 303 4.27 -16.67 -13.12
N GLY A 304 4.62 -15.39 -13.06
CA GLY A 304 5.95 -14.90 -13.37
C GLY A 304 6.93 -15.09 -12.21
N PRO A 305 8.25 -14.98 -12.45
CA PRO A 305 9.26 -15.00 -11.39
C PRO A 305 9.10 -13.82 -10.42
N MET A 306 9.27 -14.10 -9.13
CA MET A 306 9.26 -13.10 -8.07
C MET A 306 10.64 -12.43 -7.98
N SER A 307 10.69 -11.12 -8.14
CA SER A 307 11.90 -10.32 -7.87
C SER A 307 11.59 -9.24 -6.86
N PHE A 308 12.54 -8.95 -5.98
CA PHE A 308 12.41 -7.91 -4.97
C PHE A 308 13.29 -6.71 -5.33
N VAL A 309 12.75 -5.50 -5.20
CA VAL A 309 13.56 -4.27 -5.14
C VAL A 309 13.62 -3.87 -3.66
N LEU A 310 14.83 -3.69 -3.13
CA LEU A 310 15.06 -3.31 -1.74
C LEU A 310 15.67 -1.92 -1.67
N GLN A 311 15.21 -1.13 -0.71
CA GLN A 311 15.78 0.18 -0.40
C GLN A 311 16.63 0.07 0.87
N HIS A 312 17.84 0.64 0.82
CA HIS A 312 18.74 0.72 1.96
C HIS A 312 18.80 2.16 2.49
N ARG A 313 18.95 2.31 3.81
CA ARG A 313 19.19 3.60 4.47
C ARG A 313 20.63 3.63 5.02
N PRO A 314 21.38 4.74 4.89
CA PRO A 314 22.63 4.95 5.61
C PRO A 314 22.38 5.02 7.12
N LEU A 315 23.34 4.58 7.95
CA LEU A 315 23.25 4.77 9.40
C LEU A 315 23.40 6.27 9.75
N PRO A 316 22.70 6.81 10.77
CA PRO A 316 22.90 8.18 11.20
C PRO A 316 24.34 8.40 11.68
N GLY A 317 25.02 9.45 11.16
CA GLY A 317 26.35 9.86 11.62
C GLY A 317 27.54 9.47 10.72
N THR A 318 27.30 9.11 9.45
CA THR A 318 28.36 8.99 8.42
C THR A 318 28.05 9.81 7.20
#